data_AF-A0A5N5WLZ8-F1
#
_entry.id   AF-A0A5N5WLZ8-F1
#
_cell.length_a   1.000
_cell.length_b   1.000
_cell.length_c   1.000
_cell.angle_alpha   90.00
_cell.angle_beta   90.00
_cell.angle_gamma   90.00
#
_symmetry.space_group_name_H-M   'P 1'
#
loop_
_entity.id
_entity.type
_entity.pdbx_description
1 polymer ?
#
loop_
_entity_poly.entity_id
_entity_poly.type
_entity_poly.pdbx_seq_one_letter_code
_entity_poly.pdbx_strand_id
1 'polypeptide(L)'
;MEEISAINEDLAPTVGTCGVIGTASTMACITAALGIMPLRGASAPAVSAARVRVAEETGANAVGVLWLWCSLCGKRWKSCQRMNAITVLKAIGGSTNAVVTGEITLQNFEEIGQKTPLRIDLKPSGGNYMSAFHNAGGMLALLHTLRPLLHLSAMTITGQTLGEQIIRRLSNPLYPSSSLVVMRGNPAPEGAVKKASASEDRELLSHKGPAAVFENSADLAKRIDDPDMVVMKYSVLVLKGIGRKGNSGMPEAGLIPIPRKLASAGVKDMLRLSDGCMSGTAGGTITLHISPEPAQTPAGRRAALRERKRGYHGLYERSVNQAQHGADFDILTATGPDDQ
;
A
#
# COMPACT_ATOMS: atom_id res chain seq x y z
N MET A 1 13.24 1.21 -42.61
CA MET A 1 12.44 2.25 -41.92
C MET A 1 11.34 1.65 -41.07
N GLU A 2 10.56 0.69 -41.58
CA GLU A 2 9.46 0.02 -40.86
C GLU A 2 9.86 -0.50 -39.47
N GLU A 3 11.01 -1.17 -39.34
CA GLU A 3 11.57 -1.64 -38.06
C GLU A 3 11.76 -0.51 -37.02
N ILE A 4 12.20 0.68 -37.45
CA ILE A 4 12.32 1.87 -36.59
C ILE A 4 10.93 2.40 -36.21
N SER A 5 9.91 2.25 -37.07
CA SER A 5 8.53 2.61 -36.73
C SER A 5 7.97 1.69 -35.63
N ALA A 6 8.10 0.37 -35.81
CA ALA A 6 7.64 -0.61 -34.83
C ALA A 6 8.29 -0.41 -33.45
N ILE A 7 9.62 -0.19 -33.41
CA ILE A 7 10.34 0.09 -32.16
C ILE A 7 9.84 1.39 -31.49
N ASN A 8 9.45 2.41 -32.26
CA ASN A 8 8.90 3.65 -31.71
C ASN A 8 7.48 3.49 -31.13
N GLU A 9 6.68 2.57 -31.67
CA GLU A 9 5.35 2.23 -31.10
C GLU A 9 5.50 1.49 -29.76
N ASP A 10 6.43 0.53 -29.67
CA ASP A 10 6.73 -0.23 -28.43
C ASP A 10 7.48 0.59 -27.36
N LEU A 11 8.07 1.74 -27.69
CA LEU A 11 8.85 2.56 -26.75
C LEU A 11 8.00 3.33 -25.73
N ALA A 12 6.73 3.63 -26.03
CA ALA A 12 5.85 4.43 -25.18
C ALA A 12 4.42 3.85 -25.01
N PRO A 13 4.25 2.56 -24.67
CA PRO A 13 3.01 1.81 -24.92
C PRO A 13 1.86 2.11 -23.95
N THR A 14 2.05 2.95 -22.92
CA THR A 14 1.04 3.22 -21.89
C THR A 14 1.11 4.64 -21.31
N VAL A 15 0.11 5.02 -20.51
CA VAL A 15 0.17 6.29 -19.75
C VAL A 15 1.19 6.21 -18.62
N GLY A 16 2.01 7.26 -18.51
CA GLY A 16 3.04 7.39 -17.50
C GLY A 16 4.05 8.49 -17.83
N THR A 17 5.06 8.59 -16.97
CA THR A 17 6.36 9.22 -17.22
C THR A 17 7.32 8.18 -17.84
N CYS A 18 8.56 8.55 -18.14
CA CYS A 18 9.57 7.61 -18.62
C CYS A 18 9.71 6.40 -17.67
N GLY A 19 9.68 5.17 -18.21
CA GLY A 19 9.72 3.93 -17.42
C GLY A 19 11.08 3.60 -16.77
N VAL A 20 11.98 4.57 -16.66
CA VAL A 20 13.38 4.45 -16.25
C VAL A 20 13.66 5.42 -15.09
N ILE A 21 14.83 5.38 -14.44
CA ILE A 21 15.14 6.27 -13.29
C ILE A 21 15.54 7.71 -13.72
N GLY A 22 14.92 8.21 -14.79
CA GLY A 22 15.02 9.60 -15.24
C GLY A 22 14.43 10.59 -14.23
N THR A 23 14.51 11.89 -14.54
CA THR A 23 14.20 12.99 -13.60
C THR A 23 12.82 12.88 -12.95
N ALA A 24 11.77 12.54 -13.69
CA ALA A 24 10.43 12.41 -13.12
C ALA A 24 10.34 11.29 -12.06
N SER A 25 10.91 10.12 -12.35
CA SER A 25 10.99 8.99 -11.41
C SER A 25 11.88 9.31 -10.21
N THR A 26 13.01 10.01 -10.46
CA THR A 26 13.94 10.49 -9.43
C THR A 26 13.24 11.44 -8.46
N MET A 27 12.58 12.48 -8.97
CA MET A 27 11.87 13.47 -8.16
C MET A 27 10.73 12.83 -7.39
N ALA A 28 9.97 11.90 -7.98
CA ALA A 28 8.92 11.18 -7.26
C ALA A 28 9.49 10.36 -6.07
N CYS A 29 10.66 9.72 -6.24
CA CYS A 29 11.34 9.03 -5.13
C CYS A 29 11.86 10.00 -4.06
N ILE A 30 12.36 11.17 -4.45
CA ILE A 30 12.78 12.25 -3.54
C ILE A 30 11.59 12.80 -2.75
N THR A 31 10.45 13.09 -3.38
CA THR A 31 9.22 13.56 -2.73
C THR A 31 8.72 12.56 -1.68
N ALA A 32 8.86 11.25 -1.93
CA ALA A 32 8.61 10.21 -0.93
C ALA A 32 9.66 10.19 0.19
N ALA A 33 10.95 10.36 -0.12
CA ALA A 33 12.04 10.40 0.87
C ALA A 33 11.99 11.62 1.80
N LEU A 34 11.49 12.76 1.29
CA LEU A 34 11.14 13.96 2.04
C LEU A 34 9.90 13.76 2.92
N GLY A 35 9.15 12.67 2.74
CA GLY A 35 7.92 12.38 3.50
C GLY A 35 6.71 13.23 3.12
N ILE A 36 6.76 13.99 2.02
CA ILE A 36 5.70 14.95 1.61
C ILE A 36 4.67 14.37 0.63
N MET A 37 4.68 13.05 0.42
CA MET A 37 3.67 12.31 -0.33
C MET A 37 3.52 10.88 0.23
N PRO A 38 2.43 10.15 -0.10
CA PRO A 38 2.36 8.70 0.09
C PRO A 38 3.59 7.96 -0.45
N LEU A 39 4.34 7.27 0.41
CA LEU A 39 5.62 6.64 0.04
C LEU A 39 5.50 5.71 -1.17
N ARG A 40 4.39 4.98 -1.28
CA ARG A 40 4.08 4.06 -2.38
C ARG A 40 3.90 4.78 -3.73
N GLY A 41 3.45 6.03 -3.68
CA GLY A 41 3.11 6.85 -4.84
C GLY A 41 4.28 7.24 -5.75
N ALA A 42 5.52 7.11 -5.27
CA ALA A 42 6.69 7.31 -6.11
C ALA A 42 6.84 6.26 -7.23
N SER A 43 6.39 5.03 -6.99
CA SER A 43 6.65 3.88 -7.86
C SER A 43 5.42 3.38 -8.64
N ALA A 44 4.19 3.67 -8.17
CA ALA A 44 2.96 3.11 -8.75
C ALA A 44 2.79 3.45 -10.25
N PRO A 45 2.76 2.46 -11.17
CA PRO A 45 2.54 2.72 -12.59
C PRO A 45 1.24 3.49 -12.81
N ALA A 46 1.23 4.49 -13.70
CA ALA A 46 0.08 5.39 -13.80
C ALA A 46 -1.20 4.68 -14.31
N VAL A 47 -1.06 3.63 -15.12
CA VAL A 47 -2.18 2.72 -15.48
C VAL A 47 -2.70 1.86 -14.32
N SER A 48 -2.00 1.75 -13.18
CA SER A 48 -2.35 0.79 -12.12
C SER A 48 -3.47 1.27 -11.19
N ALA A 49 -4.25 0.34 -10.63
CA ALA A 49 -5.20 0.64 -9.56
C ALA A 49 -4.51 1.12 -8.26
N ALA A 50 -3.20 0.92 -8.11
CA ALA A 50 -2.42 1.47 -7.00
C ALA A 50 -2.26 2.99 -7.13
N ARG A 51 -2.20 3.55 -8.36
CA ARG A 51 -2.15 5.00 -8.58
C ARG A 51 -3.44 5.71 -8.12
N VAL A 52 -4.60 5.08 -8.31
CA VAL A 52 -5.90 5.61 -7.83
C VAL A 52 -5.94 5.66 -6.30
N ARG A 53 -5.59 4.55 -5.62
CA ARG A 53 -5.51 4.50 -4.16
C ARG A 53 -4.54 5.52 -3.56
N VAL A 54 -3.42 5.77 -4.24
CA VAL A 54 -2.47 6.83 -3.86
C VAL A 54 -3.08 8.22 -3.99
N ALA A 55 -3.97 8.47 -4.95
CA ALA A 55 -4.69 9.75 -5.06
C ALA A 55 -5.74 9.92 -3.95
N GLU A 56 -6.50 8.87 -3.64
CA GLU A 56 -7.44 8.81 -2.50
C GLU A 56 -6.70 9.07 -1.17
N GLU A 57 -5.57 8.38 -0.94
CA GLU A 57 -4.68 8.56 0.20
C GLU A 57 -4.10 9.99 0.26
N THR A 58 -3.75 10.58 -0.88
CA THR A 58 -3.27 11.97 -0.96
C THR A 58 -4.35 12.97 -0.57
N GLY A 59 -5.61 12.75 -0.99
CA GLY A 59 -6.75 13.58 -0.58
C GLY A 59 -7.01 13.51 0.93
N ALA A 60 -7.00 12.31 1.50
CA ALA A 60 -7.13 12.12 2.95
C ALA A 60 -5.98 12.79 3.73
N ASN A 61 -4.74 12.64 3.27
CA ASN A 61 -3.57 13.28 3.88
C ASN A 61 -3.63 14.81 3.77
N ALA A 62 -4.09 15.38 2.66
CA ALA A 62 -4.24 16.82 2.49
C ALA A 62 -5.23 17.44 3.50
N VAL A 63 -6.33 16.74 3.80
CA VAL A 63 -7.26 17.12 4.88
C VAL A 63 -6.60 16.92 6.25
N GLY A 64 -5.85 15.84 6.46
CA GLY A 64 -5.12 15.57 7.70
C GLY A 64 -4.07 16.64 8.06
N VAL A 65 -3.38 17.19 7.05
CA VAL A 65 -2.38 18.26 7.22
C VAL A 65 -2.97 19.51 7.87
N LEU A 66 -4.23 19.87 7.58
CA LEU A 66 -4.88 21.05 8.15
C LEU A 66 -4.97 20.97 9.69
N TRP A 67 -5.24 19.78 10.22
CA TRP A 67 -5.32 19.52 11.67
C TRP A 67 -3.96 19.42 12.34
N LEU A 68 -2.91 19.10 11.57
CA LEU A 68 -1.55 18.90 12.06
C LEU A 68 -0.64 20.12 11.88
N TRP A 69 -1.06 21.13 11.10
CA TRP A 69 -0.23 22.23 10.58
C TRP A 69 0.78 22.81 11.58
N CYS A 70 0.34 23.19 12.79
CA CYS A 70 1.18 23.75 13.84
C CYS A 70 2.32 22.82 14.30
N SER A 71 2.16 21.49 14.18
CA SER A 71 3.18 20.48 14.45
C SER A 71 4.09 20.18 13.25
N LEU A 72 3.66 20.49 12.02
CA LEU A 72 4.42 20.25 10.79
C LEU A 72 5.36 21.41 10.43
N CYS A 73 4.98 22.65 10.76
CA CYS A 73 5.69 23.87 10.31
C CYS A 73 7.02 24.19 11.02
N GLY A 74 7.45 23.43 12.03
CA GLY A 74 8.66 23.73 12.80
C GLY A 74 9.95 23.60 11.97
N LYS A 75 10.84 24.62 12.01
CA LYS A 75 12.06 24.72 11.17
C LYS A 75 12.95 23.45 11.16
N ARG A 76 12.98 22.70 12.27
CA ARG A 76 13.74 21.44 12.45
C ARG A 76 13.32 20.30 11.49
N TRP A 77 12.10 20.37 10.93
CA TRP A 77 11.53 19.44 9.94
C TRP A 77 12.45 19.19 8.74
N LYS A 78 12.98 20.27 8.15
CA LYS A 78 13.55 20.27 6.79
C LYS A 78 14.90 19.56 6.63
N SER A 79 15.74 19.49 7.68
CA SER A 79 17.13 19.05 7.53
C SER A 79 17.27 17.52 7.37
N CYS A 80 16.71 16.74 8.29
CA CYS A 80 16.77 15.27 8.24
C CYS A 80 16.12 14.70 6.96
N GLN A 81 15.05 15.34 6.48
CA GLN A 81 14.39 15.00 5.22
C GLN A 81 15.29 15.25 4.00
N ARG A 82 15.99 16.39 3.93
CA ARG A 82 16.96 16.67 2.87
C ARG A 82 18.07 15.62 2.82
N MET A 83 18.61 15.22 3.97
CA MET A 83 19.61 14.15 4.03
C MET A 83 19.02 12.81 3.53
N ASN A 84 17.82 12.42 3.97
CA ASN A 84 17.12 11.23 3.47
C ASN A 84 16.89 11.26 1.95
N ALA A 85 16.56 12.43 1.38
CA ALA A 85 16.37 12.62 -0.05
C ALA A 85 17.68 12.42 -0.84
N ILE A 86 18.81 12.92 -0.34
CA ILE A 86 20.14 12.70 -0.95
C ILE A 86 20.52 11.21 -0.88
N THR A 87 20.27 10.54 0.26
CA THR A 87 20.48 9.09 0.42
C THR A 87 19.66 8.31 -0.60
N VAL A 88 18.37 8.65 -0.78
CA VAL A 88 17.53 8.01 -1.80
C VAL A 88 18.01 8.31 -3.23
N LEU A 89 18.38 9.56 -3.55
CA LEU A 89 18.92 9.94 -4.85
C LEU A 89 20.16 9.12 -5.24
N LYS A 90 21.11 8.95 -4.31
CA LYS A 90 22.31 8.13 -4.52
C LYS A 90 21.96 6.65 -4.66
N ALA A 91 21.09 6.13 -3.79
CA ALA A 91 20.69 4.72 -3.79
C ALA A 91 19.89 4.28 -5.03
N ILE A 92 19.14 5.18 -5.67
CA ILE A 92 18.42 4.89 -6.93
C ILE A 92 19.26 5.14 -8.19
N GLY A 93 20.44 5.75 -8.08
CA GLY A 93 21.21 6.20 -9.24
C GLY A 93 20.47 7.29 -10.03
N GLY A 94 19.78 8.18 -9.31
CA GLY A 94 18.83 9.13 -9.91
C GLY A 94 19.49 10.25 -10.70
N SER A 95 18.65 10.93 -11.49
CA SER A 95 19.03 12.02 -12.39
C SER A 95 19.79 13.14 -11.69
N THR A 96 20.88 13.60 -12.32
CA THR A 96 21.65 14.79 -11.93
C THR A 96 20.81 16.07 -11.86
N ASN A 97 19.67 16.13 -12.57
CA ASN A 97 18.71 17.24 -12.49
C ASN A 97 18.01 17.34 -11.12
N ALA A 98 18.27 16.43 -10.17
CA ALA A 98 17.90 16.57 -8.77
C ALA A 98 19.01 17.19 -7.89
N VAL A 99 20.23 17.35 -8.42
CA VAL A 99 21.33 18.09 -7.79
C VAL A 99 21.13 19.58 -8.09
N VAL A 100 20.16 20.14 -7.39
CA VAL A 100 19.65 21.50 -7.58
C VAL A 100 19.74 22.20 -6.22
N THR A 101 20.73 23.09 -6.09
CA THR A 101 21.27 23.45 -4.76
C THR A 101 20.80 24.82 -4.27
N GLY A 102 19.91 24.79 -3.27
CA GLY A 102 19.61 25.91 -2.36
C GLY A 102 20.32 25.69 -1.01
N GLU A 103 19.56 25.49 0.07
CA GLU A 103 20.08 25.11 1.40
C GLU A 103 20.70 23.66 1.46
N ILE A 104 21.27 23.16 0.37
CA ILE A 104 22.01 21.88 0.32
C ILE A 104 23.29 22.14 -0.48
N THR A 105 24.44 21.84 0.10
CA THR A 105 25.73 22.03 -0.57
C THR A 105 26.13 20.79 -1.37
N LEU A 106 26.95 20.97 -2.41
CA LEU A 106 27.54 19.84 -3.17
C LEU A 106 28.31 18.86 -2.26
N GLN A 107 28.95 19.37 -1.20
CA GLN A 107 29.61 18.57 -0.17
C GLN A 107 28.67 17.57 0.50
N ASN A 108 27.39 17.92 0.73
CA ASN A 108 26.42 16.97 1.31
C ASN A 108 26.09 15.82 0.35
N PHE A 109 26.10 16.06 -0.97
CA PHE A 109 25.95 14.99 -1.96
C PHE A 109 27.17 14.07 -2.01
N GLU A 110 28.37 14.59 -1.72
CA GLU A 110 29.60 13.79 -1.67
C GLU A 110 29.64 12.91 -0.41
N GLU A 111 29.50 13.50 0.78
CA GLU A 111 29.58 12.81 2.07
C GLU A 111 28.53 11.71 2.28
N ILE A 112 27.35 11.87 1.66
CA ILE A 112 26.28 10.85 1.64
C ILE A 112 26.54 9.85 0.52
N GLY A 113 27.07 10.29 -0.63
CA GLY A 113 27.44 9.42 -1.74
C GLY A 113 28.46 8.35 -1.36
N GLN A 114 29.53 8.74 -0.67
CA GLN A 114 30.57 7.82 -0.17
C GLN A 114 30.03 6.69 0.74
N LYS A 115 28.86 6.91 1.38
CA LYS A 115 28.24 5.97 2.33
C LYS A 115 27.05 5.22 1.73
N THR A 116 26.60 5.58 0.53
CA THR A 116 25.33 5.13 -0.05
C THR A 116 25.56 4.42 -1.39
N PRO A 117 25.65 3.08 -1.40
CA PRO A 117 25.81 2.34 -2.65
C PRO A 117 24.53 2.41 -3.51
N LEU A 118 24.69 2.26 -4.82
CA LEU A 118 23.58 2.01 -5.74
C LEU A 118 22.87 0.71 -5.31
N ARG A 119 21.55 0.77 -5.10
CA ARG A 119 20.72 -0.35 -4.64
C ARG A 119 19.68 -0.81 -5.65
N ILE A 120 19.46 -0.06 -6.72
CA ILE A 120 18.37 -0.26 -7.66
C ILE A 120 18.92 -0.52 -9.06
N ASP A 121 18.70 -1.73 -9.57
CA ASP A 121 18.94 -2.09 -10.96
C ASP A 121 17.83 -1.48 -11.84
N LEU A 122 18.08 -0.30 -12.40
CA LEU A 122 17.18 0.37 -13.34
C LEU A 122 17.97 1.11 -14.41
N LYS A 123 17.47 1.09 -15.65
CA LYS A 123 17.97 1.97 -16.73
C LYS A 123 17.96 3.44 -16.28
N PRO A 124 18.99 4.24 -16.62
CA PRO A 124 20.11 3.92 -17.51
C PRO A 124 21.24 3.11 -16.86
N SER A 125 21.32 3.05 -15.53
CA SER A 125 22.44 2.45 -14.79
C SER A 125 22.38 0.91 -14.67
N GLY A 126 21.27 0.30 -15.06
CA GLY A 126 20.97 -1.13 -14.92
C GLY A 126 20.01 -1.64 -16.00
N GLY A 127 19.59 -2.90 -15.90
CA GLY A 127 18.82 -3.60 -16.93
C GLY A 127 17.31 -3.31 -16.93
N ASN A 128 16.72 -3.08 -15.76
CA ASN A 128 15.26 -3.11 -15.57
C ASN A 128 14.55 -1.74 -15.69
N TYR A 129 13.21 -1.77 -15.60
CA TYR A 129 12.30 -0.63 -15.70
C TYR A 129 11.49 -0.41 -14.40
N MET A 130 10.97 0.80 -14.20
CA MET A 130 10.22 1.23 -12.99
C MET A 130 9.04 0.31 -12.61
N SER A 131 8.48 -0.42 -13.57
CA SER A 131 7.48 -1.47 -13.33
C SER A 131 8.04 -2.63 -12.50
N ALA A 132 9.25 -3.11 -12.81
CA ALA A 132 9.95 -4.12 -12.02
C ALA A 132 10.28 -3.60 -10.60
N PHE A 133 10.75 -2.35 -10.48
CA PHE A 133 10.97 -1.73 -9.18
C PHE A 133 9.70 -1.65 -8.34
N HIS A 134 8.55 -1.24 -8.91
CA HIS A 134 7.27 -1.24 -8.20
C HIS A 134 6.85 -2.65 -7.75
N ASN A 135 6.97 -3.63 -8.65
CA ASN A 135 6.61 -5.02 -8.36
C ASN A 135 7.52 -5.65 -7.28
N ALA A 136 8.78 -5.22 -7.20
CA ALA A 136 9.72 -5.55 -6.11
C ALA A 136 9.45 -4.80 -4.78
N GLY A 137 8.31 -4.12 -4.65
CA GLY A 137 7.91 -3.38 -3.44
C GLY A 137 8.23 -1.88 -3.47
N GLY A 138 8.91 -1.40 -4.52
CA GLY A 138 9.14 0.02 -4.78
C GLY A 138 9.83 0.76 -3.63
N MET A 139 9.42 2.01 -3.42
CA MET A 139 10.01 2.88 -2.39
C MET A 139 9.89 2.33 -0.96
N LEU A 140 8.88 1.52 -0.62
CA LEU A 140 8.82 0.92 0.73
C LEU A 140 9.94 -0.11 0.93
N ALA A 141 10.19 -0.98 -0.06
CA ALA A 141 11.28 -1.95 -0.01
C ALA A 141 12.66 -1.25 -0.01
N LEU A 142 12.81 -0.17 -0.79
CA LEU A 142 14.05 0.63 -0.80
C LEU A 142 14.28 1.33 0.54
N LEU A 143 13.29 2.05 1.07
CA LEU A 143 13.41 2.77 2.35
C LEU A 143 13.63 1.80 3.52
N HIS A 144 13.06 0.59 3.47
CA HIS A 144 13.37 -0.48 4.42
C HIS A 144 14.84 -0.93 4.31
N THR A 145 15.36 -1.11 3.09
CA THR A 145 16.76 -1.51 2.85
C THR A 145 17.76 -0.42 3.24
N LEU A 146 17.39 0.86 3.04
CA LEU A 146 18.20 2.03 3.41
C LEU A 146 18.06 2.43 4.88
N ARG A 147 17.25 1.72 5.69
CA ARG A 147 16.97 2.05 7.09
C ARG A 147 18.20 2.40 7.96
N PRO A 148 19.39 1.78 7.81
CA PRO A 148 20.58 2.17 8.58
C PRO A 148 21.20 3.52 8.17
N LEU A 149 20.87 4.04 6.99
CA LEU A 149 21.38 5.29 6.40
C LEU A 149 20.33 6.43 6.42
N LEU A 150 19.16 6.20 7.02
CA LEU A 150 18.05 7.16 7.04
C LEU A 150 17.81 7.71 8.45
N HIS A 151 17.53 9.00 8.54
CA HIS A 151 17.00 9.65 9.74
C HIS A 151 15.55 9.21 9.94
N LEU A 152 15.35 8.11 10.67
CA LEU A 152 14.05 7.49 10.88
C LEU A 152 13.07 8.35 11.71
N SER A 153 13.59 9.33 12.45
CA SER A 153 12.81 10.34 13.19
C SER A 153 12.37 11.53 12.32
N ALA A 154 12.73 11.57 11.03
CA ALA A 154 12.16 12.53 10.10
C ALA A 154 10.65 12.34 10.03
N MET A 155 9.90 13.41 10.28
CA MET A 155 8.44 13.41 10.19
C MET A 155 7.96 13.35 8.73
N THR A 156 6.69 13.00 8.54
CA THR A 156 6.02 12.89 7.25
C THR A 156 4.67 13.61 7.26
N ILE A 157 4.11 13.85 6.07
CA ILE A 157 2.83 14.55 5.86
C ILE A 157 1.62 13.92 6.56
N THR A 158 1.73 12.66 7.03
CA THR A 158 0.68 11.97 7.80
C THR A 158 0.79 12.18 9.31
N GLY A 159 1.71 13.04 9.79
CA GLY A 159 2.01 13.22 11.21
C GLY A 159 2.79 12.07 11.87
N GLN A 160 3.20 11.06 11.10
CA GLN A 160 4.03 9.93 11.58
C GLN A 160 5.50 10.15 11.21
N THR A 161 6.42 9.53 11.93
CA THR A 161 7.82 9.47 11.51
C THR A 161 8.01 8.46 10.38
N LEU A 162 9.01 8.69 9.53
CA LEU A 162 9.39 7.81 8.43
C LEU A 162 9.68 6.38 8.94
N GLY A 163 10.28 6.26 10.12
CA GLY A 163 10.54 4.98 10.80
C GLY A 163 9.32 4.24 11.33
N GLU A 164 8.14 4.87 11.36
CA GLU A 164 6.85 4.23 11.69
C GLU A 164 6.11 3.79 10.43
N GLN A 165 6.18 4.59 9.36
CA GLN A 165 5.59 4.25 8.06
C GLN A 165 6.26 3.07 7.35
N ILE A 166 7.58 2.90 7.49
CA ILE A 166 8.34 1.87 6.76
C ILE A 166 7.97 0.44 7.21
N ILE A 167 7.77 0.23 8.52
CA ILE A 167 7.17 -0.97 9.14
C ILE A 167 7.05 -0.74 10.65
N ARG A 168 5.96 -1.20 11.28
CA ARG A 168 5.79 -1.21 12.74
C ARG A 168 6.97 -1.92 13.43
N ARG A 169 7.54 -1.30 14.46
CA ARG A 169 8.65 -1.87 15.26
C ARG A 169 8.20 -3.15 15.95
N LEU A 170 9.10 -4.11 16.18
CA LEU A 170 8.78 -5.33 16.95
C LEU A 170 8.28 -5.02 18.38
N SER A 171 8.67 -3.87 18.95
CA SER A 171 8.19 -3.35 20.23
C SER A 171 6.81 -2.64 20.19
N ASN A 172 6.24 -2.46 19.00
CA ASN A 172 4.88 -1.93 18.79
C ASN A 172 4.25 -2.62 17.56
N PRO A 173 3.96 -3.93 17.63
CA PRO A 173 3.45 -4.69 16.49
C PRO A 173 1.98 -4.32 16.19
N LEU A 174 1.40 -4.87 15.13
CA LEU A 174 -0.05 -4.72 14.86
C LEU A 174 -0.90 -5.61 15.80
N TYR A 175 -0.34 -6.76 16.19
CA TYR A 175 -0.89 -7.74 17.12
C TYR A 175 0.28 -8.31 17.95
N PRO A 176 0.13 -8.57 19.26
CA PRO A 176 1.24 -9.10 20.09
C PRO A 176 1.54 -10.58 19.83
N SER A 177 0.64 -11.30 19.16
CA SER A 177 0.71 -12.75 18.92
C SER A 177 0.48 -13.08 17.44
N SER A 178 0.69 -14.35 17.06
CA SER A 178 0.52 -14.85 15.70
C SER A 178 -0.80 -14.43 15.04
N SER A 179 -0.74 -14.07 13.76
CA SER A 179 -1.89 -13.73 12.93
C SER A 179 -2.79 -14.93 12.61
N LEU A 180 -2.22 -16.13 12.61
CA LEU A 180 -2.90 -17.41 12.44
C LEU A 180 -2.80 -18.23 13.72
N VAL A 181 -3.93 -18.79 14.15
CA VAL A 181 -4.03 -19.71 15.29
C VAL A 181 -4.59 -21.03 14.81
N VAL A 182 -3.89 -22.13 15.09
CA VAL A 182 -4.42 -23.49 14.92
C VAL A 182 -5.27 -23.81 16.15
N MET A 183 -6.53 -24.17 15.92
CA MET A 183 -7.45 -24.62 16.97
C MET A 183 -7.70 -26.11 16.81
N ARG A 184 -7.84 -26.82 17.93
CA ARG A 184 -8.19 -28.25 18.00
C ARG A 184 -9.34 -28.45 18.97
N GLY A 185 -10.14 -29.49 18.74
CA GLY A 185 -11.26 -29.87 19.59
C GLY A 185 -12.23 -30.75 18.81
N ASN A 186 -13.34 -31.15 19.45
CA ASN A 186 -14.27 -32.13 18.88
C ASN A 186 -14.80 -31.77 17.46
N PRO A 187 -15.06 -30.49 17.10
CA PRO A 187 -15.47 -30.12 15.73
C PRO A 187 -14.33 -30.07 14.69
N ALA A 188 -13.08 -30.16 15.13
CA ALA A 188 -11.87 -30.03 14.30
C ALA A 188 -10.72 -30.86 14.90
N PRO A 189 -10.79 -32.21 14.82
CA PRO A 189 -9.82 -33.10 15.47
C PRO A 189 -8.43 -33.02 14.83
N GLU A 190 -8.37 -33.08 13.49
CA GLU A 190 -7.12 -32.89 12.73
C GLU A 190 -6.61 -31.44 12.82
N GLY A 191 -7.53 -30.50 13.04
CA GLY A 191 -7.29 -29.08 13.31
C GLY A 191 -8.12 -28.17 12.42
N ALA A 192 -8.18 -26.89 12.79
CA ALA A 192 -8.72 -25.81 11.96
C ALA A 192 -7.91 -24.53 12.17
N VAL A 193 -7.97 -23.61 11.21
CA VAL A 193 -7.18 -22.37 11.23
C VAL A 193 -8.09 -21.15 11.38
N LYS A 194 -7.78 -20.28 12.36
CA LYS A 194 -8.43 -18.97 12.54
C LYS A 194 -7.41 -17.85 12.29
N LYS A 195 -7.76 -16.91 11.41
CA LYS A 195 -6.98 -15.68 11.18
C LYS A 195 -7.33 -14.65 12.26
N ALA A 196 -6.81 -14.86 13.47
CA ALA A 196 -7.10 -14.03 14.64
C ALA A 196 -6.78 -12.54 14.44
N SER A 197 -5.85 -12.20 13.53
CA SER A 197 -5.57 -10.81 13.15
C SER A 197 -6.59 -10.16 12.20
N ALA A 198 -7.68 -10.86 11.87
CA ALA A 198 -8.78 -10.36 11.05
C ALA A 198 -10.11 -10.25 11.81
N SER A 199 -10.17 -10.66 13.09
CA SER A 199 -11.30 -10.40 13.99
C SER A 199 -11.56 -8.89 14.10
N GLU A 200 -12.75 -8.46 13.68
CA GLU A 200 -13.18 -7.06 13.83
C GLU A 200 -13.60 -6.80 15.28
N ASP A 201 -14.36 -7.74 15.86
CA ASP A 201 -14.62 -7.82 17.30
C ASP A 201 -13.57 -8.72 17.98
N ARG A 202 -13.09 -8.31 19.15
CA ARG A 202 -12.10 -9.07 19.94
C ARG A 202 -12.73 -9.98 20.98
N GLU A 203 -13.95 -9.72 21.44
CA GLU A 203 -14.68 -10.61 22.36
C GLU A 203 -14.96 -11.95 21.66
N LEU A 204 -15.27 -11.90 20.35
CA LEU A 204 -15.48 -13.08 19.52
C LEU A 204 -14.27 -14.04 19.43
N LEU A 205 -13.06 -13.60 19.80
CA LEU A 205 -11.89 -14.49 19.87
C LEU A 205 -12.05 -15.59 20.94
N SER A 206 -12.84 -15.33 22.00
CA SER A 206 -13.10 -16.21 23.14
C SER A 206 -14.62 -16.37 23.40
N HIS A 207 -15.34 -16.84 22.38
CA HIS A 207 -16.81 -16.86 22.35
C HIS A 207 -17.45 -18.22 22.63
N LYS A 208 -18.70 -18.22 23.12
CA LYS A 208 -19.56 -19.40 23.27
C LYS A 208 -21.01 -19.04 22.95
N GLY A 209 -21.68 -19.87 22.15
CA GLY A 209 -23.10 -19.70 21.82
C GLY A 209 -23.70 -20.91 21.11
N PRO A 210 -25.02 -20.88 20.81
CA PRO A 210 -25.72 -21.98 20.13
C PRO A 210 -25.30 -22.06 18.65
N ALA A 211 -25.10 -23.28 18.15
CA ALA A 211 -24.66 -23.51 16.77
C ALA A 211 -25.86 -23.52 15.80
N ALA A 212 -25.75 -22.73 14.73
CA ALA A 212 -26.66 -22.74 13.58
C ALA A 212 -25.95 -23.44 12.41
N VAL A 213 -26.36 -24.68 12.11
CA VAL A 213 -25.67 -25.55 11.16
C VAL A 213 -26.37 -25.56 9.80
N PHE A 214 -25.57 -25.43 8.74
CA PHE A 214 -25.95 -25.56 7.33
C PHE A 214 -25.18 -26.74 6.70
N GLU A 215 -25.85 -27.58 5.92
CA GLU A 215 -25.26 -28.83 5.40
C GLU A 215 -24.41 -28.64 4.13
N ASN A 216 -24.64 -27.57 3.37
CA ASN A 216 -23.90 -27.16 2.16
C ASN A 216 -24.35 -25.75 1.72
N SER A 217 -23.70 -25.19 0.69
CA SER A 217 -24.04 -23.86 0.14
C SER A 217 -25.49 -23.68 -0.32
N ALA A 218 -26.18 -24.74 -0.75
CA ALA A 218 -27.58 -24.65 -1.18
C ALA A 218 -28.55 -24.68 0.01
N ASP A 219 -28.20 -25.36 1.09
CA ASP A 219 -28.92 -25.30 2.37
C ASP A 219 -28.74 -23.93 3.06
N LEU A 220 -27.50 -23.39 3.03
CA LEU A 220 -27.18 -22.02 3.45
C LEU A 220 -28.07 -21.00 2.73
N ALA A 221 -28.05 -20.99 1.39
CA ALA A 221 -28.76 -20.01 0.58
C ALA A 221 -30.28 -20.03 0.77
N LYS A 222 -30.85 -21.19 1.16
CA LYS A 222 -32.28 -21.32 1.49
C LYS A 222 -32.63 -20.78 2.87
N ARG A 223 -31.77 -21.01 3.87
CA ARG A 223 -32.12 -20.86 5.30
C ARG A 223 -31.58 -19.59 5.97
N ILE A 224 -30.50 -18.98 5.46
CA ILE A 224 -29.79 -17.94 6.23
C ILE A 224 -30.56 -16.62 6.40
N ASP A 225 -31.41 -16.28 5.43
CA ASP A 225 -32.28 -15.08 5.45
C ASP A 225 -33.75 -15.42 5.74
N ASP A 226 -34.04 -16.67 6.13
CA ASP A 226 -35.37 -17.11 6.54
C ASP A 226 -35.82 -16.34 7.81
N PRO A 227 -37.00 -15.69 7.82
CA PRO A 227 -37.54 -15.00 8.99
C PRO A 227 -37.61 -15.87 10.24
N ASP A 228 -37.97 -17.14 10.09
CA ASP A 228 -38.25 -18.07 11.19
C ASP A 228 -37.00 -18.83 11.67
N MET A 229 -35.86 -18.71 10.96
CA MET A 229 -34.59 -19.27 11.41
C MET A 229 -34.20 -18.72 12.79
N VAL A 230 -34.14 -19.58 13.81
CA VAL A 230 -33.69 -19.22 15.16
C VAL A 230 -32.18 -18.96 15.17
N VAL A 231 -31.79 -17.69 15.03
CA VAL A 231 -30.39 -17.22 15.06
C VAL A 231 -30.31 -15.85 15.72
N MET A 232 -29.30 -15.65 16.57
CA MET A 232 -29.10 -14.43 17.37
C MET A 232 -27.67 -13.91 17.20
N LYS A 233 -27.39 -12.67 17.64
CA LYS A 233 -26.05 -12.05 17.50
C LYS A 233 -24.89 -12.88 18.09
N TYR A 234 -25.19 -13.74 19.06
CA TYR A 234 -24.23 -14.60 19.75
C TYR A 234 -24.26 -16.07 19.27
N SER A 235 -25.08 -16.41 18.26
CA SER A 235 -25.05 -17.72 17.62
C SER A 235 -23.72 -17.95 16.89
N VAL A 236 -23.34 -19.22 16.76
CA VAL A 236 -22.15 -19.65 16.00
C VAL A 236 -22.63 -20.25 14.69
N LEU A 237 -22.27 -19.66 13.55
CA LEU A 237 -22.68 -20.20 12.24
C LEU A 237 -21.70 -21.29 11.81
N VAL A 238 -22.21 -22.44 11.39
CA VAL A 238 -21.40 -23.60 10.95
C VAL A 238 -21.86 -24.01 9.56
N LEU A 239 -20.99 -23.90 8.58
CA LEU A 239 -21.23 -24.32 7.21
C LEU A 239 -20.34 -25.53 6.92
N LYS A 240 -20.97 -26.70 6.89
CA LYS A 240 -20.39 -27.88 6.26
C LYS A 240 -20.43 -27.68 4.75
N GLY A 241 -19.63 -28.43 4.02
CA GLY A 241 -19.85 -28.61 2.61
C GLY A 241 -19.31 -27.46 1.74
N ILE A 242 -18.20 -26.81 2.15
CA ILE A 242 -17.47 -25.80 1.35
C ILE A 242 -15.89 -25.86 1.24
N GLY A 243 -15.18 -27.00 1.11
CA GLY A 243 -13.72 -27.19 0.76
C GLY A 243 -13.28 -28.08 -0.50
N ARG A 244 -12.36 -29.08 -0.50
CA ARG A 244 -11.84 -29.78 -1.74
C ARG A 244 -12.60 -30.95 -2.41
N LYS A 245 -13.23 -31.89 -1.70
CA LYS A 245 -13.81 -33.17 -2.19
C LYS A 245 -15.25 -33.08 -2.74
N GLY A 246 -16.26 -32.79 -1.90
CA GLY A 246 -17.70 -33.03 -2.21
C GLY A 246 -18.36 -32.05 -3.21
N ASN A 247 -17.51 -31.27 -3.87
CA ASN A 247 -17.61 -30.22 -4.89
C ASN A 247 -16.10 -29.88 -5.08
N SER A 248 -15.58 -29.62 -6.27
CA SER A 248 -14.15 -29.95 -6.55
C SER A 248 -13.14 -28.78 -6.40
N GLY A 249 -12.27 -28.79 -5.37
CA GLY A 249 -11.04 -27.94 -5.32
C GLY A 249 -10.79 -26.88 -4.21
N MET A 250 -11.65 -26.70 -3.20
CA MET A 250 -11.66 -25.65 -2.15
C MET A 250 -12.02 -24.22 -2.58
N PRO A 251 -13.27 -23.78 -2.33
CA PRO A 251 -13.72 -22.42 -2.54
C PRO A 251 -13.27 -21.50 -1.41
N GLU A 252 -13.15 -20.23 -1.75
CA GLU A 252 -13.13 -19.11 -0.80
C GLU A 252 -14.53 -18.82 -0.20
N ALA A 253 -15.37 -19.84 0.00
CA ALA A 253 -16.76 -19.71 0.48
C ALA A 253 -16.90 -19.76 2.02
N GLY A 254 -15.80 -19.95 2.76
CA GLY A 254 -15.75 -20.03 4.23
C GLY A 254 -16.20 -18.78 4.97
N LEU A 255 -16.33 -17.67 4.24
CA LEU A 255 -17.01 -16.47 4.70
C LEU A 255 -18.53 -16.68 4.67
N ILE A 256 -19.07 -17.32 5.71
CA ILE A 256 -20.52 -17.33 5.94
C ILE A 256 -20.97 -15.86 6.11
N PRO A 257 -22.00 -15.38 5.39
CA PRO A 257 -22.51 -14.04 5.58
C PRO A 257 -23.25 -13.92 6.92
N ILE A 258 -23.53 -12.69 7.35
CA ILE A 258 -24.36 -12.43 8.53
C ILE A 258 -25.82 -12.41 8.06
N PRO A 259 -26.76 -13.16 8.71
CA PRO A 259 -28.18 -13.12 8.40
C PRO A 259 -28.70 -11.69 8.28
N ARG A 260 -29.47 -11.37 7.23
CA ARG A 260 -29.90 -10.00 6.91
C ARG A 260 -30.62 -9.31 8.07
N LYS A 261 -31.44 -10.06 8.82
CA LYS A 261 -32.13 -9.58 10.03
C LYS A 261 -31.18 -9.18 11.18
N LEU A 262 -29.97 -9.76 11.26
CA LEU A 262 -28.91 -9.35 12.19
C LEU A 262 -28.07 -8.20 11.61
N ALA A 263 -27.77 -8.21 10.31
CA ALA A 263 -27.03 -7.14 9.64
C ALA A 263 -27.81 -5.79 9.68
N SER A 264 -29.12 -5.82 9.41
CA SER A 264 -30.02 -4.66 9.57
C SER A 264 -30.17 -4.20 11.03
N ALA A 265 -29.92 -5.08 12.00
CA ALA A 265 -29.81 -4.73 13.42
C ALA A 265 -28.39 -4.28 13.84
N GLY A 266 -27.48 -4.06 12.89
CA GLY A 266 -26.14 -3.51 13.12
C GLY A 266 -25.06 -4.52 13.50
N VAL A 267 -25.32 -5.84 13.42
CA VAL A 267 -24.30 -6.87 13.69
C VAL A 267 -23.28 -6.92 12.54
N LYS A 268 -21.99 -6.71 12.85
CA LYS A 268 -20.89 -6.63 11.87
C LYS A 268 -19.97 -7.84 11.84
N ASP A 269 -19.86 -8.57 12.94
CA ASP A 269 -19.08 -9.81 13.03
C ASP A 269 -19.85 -10.86 13.85
N MET A 270 -19.57 -12.13 13.59
CA MET A 270 -20.10 -13.32 14.27
C MET A 270 -19.06 -14.45 14.17
N LEU A 271 -18.99 -15.33 15.17
CA LEU A 271 -18.14 -16.52 15.09
C LEU A 271 -18.68 -17.49 14.03
N ARG A 272 -17.85 -17.80 13.02
CA ARG A 272 -18.21 -18.58 11.84
C ARG A 272 -17.22 -19.72 11.61
N LEU A 273 -17.70 -20.92 11.30
CA LEU A 273 -16.91 -22.16 11.16
C LEU A 273 -17.20 -22.81 9.80
N SER A 274 -16.18 -23.25 9.08
CA SER A 274 -16.36 -24.10 7.89
C SER A 274 -15.18 -24.98 7.51
N ASP A 275 -15.47 -26.01 6.71
CA ASP A 275 -14.50 -26.88 6.03
C ASP A 275 -13.80 -26.23 4.83
N GLY A 276 -14.20 -25.01 4.47
CA GLY A 276 -13.65 -24.22 3.37
C GLY A 276 -12.48 -23.32 3.71
N CYS A 277 -11.92 -22.70 2.68
CA CYS A 277 -11.07 -21.53 2.84
C CYS A 277 -11.89 -20.23 2.70
N MET A 278 -11.27 -19.09 2.98
CA MET A 278 -11.82 -17.79 2.63
C MET A 278 -10.74 -16.98 1.92
N SER A 279 -11.15 -15.95 1.18
CA SER A 279 -10.21 -15.06 0.52
C SER A 279 -9.24 -14.42 1.51
N GLY A 280 -7.97 -14.29 1.13
CA GLY A 280 -6.95 -13.67 1.99
C GLY A 280 -7.30 -12.25 2.45
N THR A 281 -8.19 -11.58 1.71
CA THR A 281 -8.77 -10.26 1.95
C THR A 281 -9.96 -10.23 2.92
N ALA A 282 -10.57 -11.37 3.25
CA ALA A 282 -11.75 -11.43 4.11
C ALA A 282 -11.42 -11.11 5.58
N GLY A 283 -12.43 -10.57 6.25
CA GLY A 283 -12.40 -10.09 7.64
C GLY A 283 -13.52 -10.69 8.51
N GLY A 284 -13.36 -10.54 9.82
CA GLY A 284 -14.23 -11.09 10.85
C GLY A 284 -13.72 -12.41 11.46
N THR A 285 -14.44 -12.89 12.46
CA THR A 285 -14.04 -14.00 13.33
C THR A 285 -14.39 -15.36 12.73
N ILE A 286 -13.54 -15.81 11.80
CA ILE A 286 -13.83 -16.99 10.96
C ILE A 286 -12.79 -18.09 11.18
N THR A 287 -13.28 -19.33 11.32
CA THR A 287 -12.52 -20.57 11.47
C THR A 287 -12.71 -21.42 10.22
N LEU A 288 -11.60 -21.87 9.65
CA LEU A 288 -11.48 -22.37 8.28
C LEU A 288 -10.63 -23.62 8.21
N HIS A 289 -10.66 -24.26 7.03
CA HIS A 289 -9.95 -25.50 6.76
C HIS A 289 -10.27 -26.57 7.80
N ILE A 290 -11.51 -26.61 8.33
CA ILE A 290 -12.04 -27.71 9.15
C ILE A 290 -12.11 -28.94 8.23
N SER A 291 -10.97 -29.59 8.04
CA SER A 291 -10.80 -30.58 6.97
C SER A 291 -11.62 -31.84 7.34
N PRO A 292 -12.47 -32.43 6.46
CA PRO A 292 -12.69 -32.22 5.00
C PRO A 292 -14.13 -31.68 4.59
N GLU A 293 -14.59 -31.51 3.31
CA GLU A 293 -14.32 -30.39 2.34
C GLU A 293 -14.99 -30.47 0.87
N PRO A 294 -15.82 -29.52 0.32
CA PRO A 294 -16.35 -29.14 -1.13
C PRO A 294 -16.33 -27.65 -1.93
N ALA A 295 -16.08 -27.49 -3.29
CA ALA A 295 -15.83 -26.41 -4.43
C ALA A 295 -16.45 -24.97 -4.83
N GLN A 296 -15.93 -24.27 -5.93
CA GLN A 296 -16.18 -22.83 -6.46
C GLN A 296 -15.91 -22.44 -7.99
N THR A 297 -16.19 -21.17 -8.43
CA THR A 297 -15.64 -20.38 -9.63
C THR A 297 -15.71 -18.80 -9.51
N PRO A 298 -14.79 -17.95 -10.11
CA PRO A 298 -15.07 -16.64 -10.84
C PRO A 298 -13.92 -16.17 -11.85
N ALA A 299 -13.59 -14.94 -12.41
CA ALA A 299 -13.95 -13.47 -12.47
C ALA A 299 -13.23 -12.67 -13.67
N GLY A 300 -13.51 -11.36 -13.99
CA GLY A 300 -12.87 -10.56 -15.12
C GLY A 300 -12.73 -8.97 -15.06
N ARG A 301 -12.06 -8.27 -16.04
CA ARG A 301 -11.67 -6.79 -16.18
C ARG A 301 -11.40 -6.35 -17.69
N ARG A 302 -11.04 -5.14 -18.26
CA ARG A 302 -10.70 -3.67 -17.95
C ARG A 302 -10.92 -2.70 -19.20
N ALA A 303 -10.35 -1.51 -19.63
CA ALA A 303 -9.18 -0.53 -19.44
C ALA A 303 -9.39 0.93 -20.07
N ALA A 304 -8.39 1.89 -20.13
CA ALA A 304 -8.40 3.31 -20.74
C ALA A 304 -6.95 3.98 -20.87
N LEU A 305 -6.52 5.22 -21.31
CA LEU A 305 -7.00 6.61 -21.76
C LEU A 305 -5.77 7.54 -22.24
N ARG A 306 -5.83 8.71 -22.98
CA ARG A 306 -4.75 9.82 -23.05
C ARG A 306 -5.07 11.25 -23.68
N GLU A 307 -4.06 12.11 -24.09
CA GLU A 307 -4.05 13.64 -24.10
C GLU A 307 -2.86 14.36 -24.90
N ARG A 308 -2.93 15.67 -25.37
CA ARG A 308 -1.87 16.78 -25.28
C ARG A 308 -2.15 18.20 -25.92
N LYS A 309 -1.25 19.24 -25.76
CA LYS A 309 -1.50 20.72 -25.98
C LYS A 309 -0.26 21.66 -26.26
N ARG A 310 -0.47 22.96 -26.65
CA ARG A 310 0.48 24.13 -26.64
C ARG A 310 0.44 24.95 -25.31
N GLY A 311 1.43 25.80 -25.02
CA GLY A 311 1.37 26.79 -23.92
C GLY A 311 2.72 27.33 -23.42
N TYR A 312 2.77 27.72 -22.14
CA TYR A 312 3.87 27.95 -21.13
C TYR A 312 5.36 27.85 -21.52
N HIS A 313 5.73 27.08 -22.53
CA HIS A 313 7.09 26.91 -23.05
C HIS A 313 7.80 28.25 -23.31
N GLY A 314 7.11 29.23 -23.89
CA GLY A 314 7.62 30.58 -24.11
C GLY A 314 7.61 31.50 -22.88
N LEU A 315 7.34 30.99 -21.67
CA LEU A 315 7.62 31.68 -20.38
C LEU A 315 8.88 31.08 -19.73
N TYR A 316 9.02 29.76 -19.82
CA TYR A 316 10.11 28.96 -19.25
C TYR A 316 11.51 29.44 -19.65
N GLU A 317 11.71 29.89 -20.90
CA GLU A 317 13.03 30.28 -21.43
C GLU A 317 13.60 31.60 -20.88
N ARG A 318 12.79 32.47 -20.25
CA ARG A 318 13.19 33.88 -20.05
C ARG A 318 13.87 34.24 -18.73
N SER A 319 13.63 33.50 -17.65
CA SER A 319 13.90 34.00 -16.29
C SER A 319 14.34 32.90 -15.30
N VAL A 320 14.88 31.79 -15.81
CA VAL A 320 15.29 30.62 -15.02
C VAL A 320 16.75 30.73 -14.54
N ASN A 321 16.99 30.42 -13.26
CA ASN A 321 18.32 30.42 -12.64
C ASN A 321 19.26 29.34 -13.19
N GLN A 322 20.53 29.46 -12.83
CA GLN A 322 21.52 28.39 -13.03
C GLN A 322 21.32 27.22 -12.06
N ALA A 323 21.75 26.02 -12.47
CA ALA A 323 21.46 24.77 -11.75
C ALA A 323 22.01 24.73 -10.31
N GLN A 324 23.21 25.29 -10.09
CA GLN A 324 23.83 25.34 -8.76
C GLN A 324 23.18 26.35 -7.79
N HIS A 325 22.12 27.04 -8.19
CA HIS A 325 21.35 27.98 -7.36
C HIS A 325 19.84 27.67 -7.31
N GLY A 326 19.37 26.61 -7.98
CA GLY A 326 17.98 26.17 -7.89
C GLY A 326 17.28 25.89 -9.22
N ALA A 327 17.78 26.40 -10.36
CA ALA A 327 17.06 26.37 -11.64
C ALA A 327 15.56 26.77 -11.55
N ASP A 328 15.23 27.60 -10.57
CA ASP A 328 13.93 28.21 -10.33
C ASP A 328 13.95 29.64 -10.89
N PHE A 329 12.81 30.33 -10.92
CA PHE A 329 12.78 31.73 -11.32
C PHE A 329 13.43 32.64 -10.27
N ASP A 330 14.29 33.55 -10.72
CA ASP A 330 14.99 34.53 -9.87
C ASP A 330 14.01 35.38 -9.03
N ILE A 331 12.90 35.77 -9.64
CA ILE A 331 11.76 36.47 -9.01
C ILE A 331 10.92 35.60 -8.05
N LEU A 332 11.17 34.29 -7.94
CA LEU A 332 10.45 33.38 -7.03
C LEU A 332 11.30 32.90 -5.84
N THR A 333 12.63 33.12 -5.86
CA THR A 333 13.55 32.74 -4.78
C THR A 333 13.38 33.61 -3.52
N ALA A 334 12.34 33.33 -2.74
CA ALA A 334 12.07 34.00 -1.47
C ALA A 334 12.88 33.39 -0.31
N THR A 335 13.52 34.24 0.49
CA THR A 335 13.71 33.94 1.91
C THR A 335 12.32 33.81 2.54
N GLY A 336 12.07 32.70 3.26
CA GLY A 336 10.82 32.53 3.99
C GLY A 336 10.61 33.64 5.02
N PRO A 337 9.36 33.90 5.46
CA PRO A 337 9.06 35.03 6.34
C PRO A 337 9.95 35.05 7.58
N ASP A 338 10.47 36.23 7.90
CA ASP A 338 11.23 36.47 9.12
C ASP A 338 10.37 36.16 10.36
N ASP A 339 11.02 35.68 11.42
CA ASP A 339 10.32 35.30 12.65
C ASP A 339 9.82 36.55 13.40
N GLN A 340 8.52 36.81 13.34
CA GLN A 340 7.75 37.67 14.26
C GLN A 340 6.60 36.86 14.87
#